data_AF-A0A1G1GP75-F1
#
_entry.id   AF-A0A1G1GP75-F1
#
_cell.length_a   1.000
_cell.length_b   1.000
_cell.length_c   1.000
_cell.angle_alpha   90.00
_cell.angle_beta   90.00
_cell.angle_gamma   90.00
#
_symmetry.space_group_name_H-M   'P 1'
#
loop_
_entity.id
_entity.type
_entity.pdbx_description
1 polymer ?
#
loop_
_entity_poly.entity_id
_entity_poly.type
_entity_poly.pdbx_seq_one_letter_code
_entity_poly.pdbx_strand_id
1 'polypeptide(L)'
;MGKILIGAAYAVYAAFWIRFFMHALLWARAMRRLAPAAFTAPEFRIKTWALTVLDIVFFGRLLAVNPLLWLGEWIFHASFLLVLCRHLRYFLNPVPAWVWWMQTPGLIAGYVLPLSLAYILVVRLLTKHERYASPANVVLLGLVLAISSLGVLMHAAFKPNLVEVKLFLFGIMSFSPAAAPDSLLFTIHFALFLALVQLLPMHIFTAPLVMYEARKRDEALQGLMHDPEG
;
A
#
# COMPACT_ATOMS: atom_id res chain seq x y z
N MET A 1 27.20 11.44 -2.83
CA MET A 1 25.90 10.79 -2.55
C MET A 1 24.80 11.19 -3.54
N GLY A 2 24.53 12.50 -3.75
CA GLY A 2 23.36 12.97 -4.50
C GLY A 2 23.17 12.41 -5.92
N LYS A 3 24.22 12.36 -6.75
CA LYS A 3 24.14 11.80 -8.12
C LYS A 3 23.76 10.31 -8.14
N ILE A 4 24.27 9.54 -7.19
CA ILE A 4 23.95 8.11 -7.04
C ILE A 4 22.46 7.96 -6.68
N LEU A 5 21.95 8.79 -5.77
CA LEU A 5 20.56 8.77 -5.34
C LEU A 5 19.60 9.13 -6.49
N ILE A 6 19.96 10.11 -7.32
CA ILE A 6 19.20 10.49 -8.52
C ILE A 6 19.18 9.35 -9.53
N GLY A 7 20.35 8.76 -9.84
CA GLY A 7 20.44 7.62 -10.75
C GLY A 7 19.63 6.42 -10.25
N ALA A 8 19.72 6.11 -8.95
CA ALA A 8 18.94 5.07 -8.31
C ALA A 8 17.42 5.34 -8.41
N ALA A 9 16.99 6.59 -8.19
CA ALA A 9 15.58 6.96 -8.31
C ALA A 9 15.03 6.71 -9.72
N TYR A 10 15.73 7.17 -10.76
CA TYR A 10 15.31 6.93 -12.15
C TYR A 10 15.34 5.45 -12.52
N ALA A 11 16.36 4.70 -12.08
CA ALA A 11 16.45 3.26 -12.32
C ALA A 11 15.28 2.50 -11.65
N VAL A 12 14.96 2.86 -10.41
CA VAL A 12 13.82 2.29 -9.65
C VAL A 12 12.50 2.63 -10.33
N TYR A 13 12.29 3.88 -10.77
CA TYR A 13 11.07 4.26 -11.46
C TYR A 13 10.91 3.55 -12.81
N ALA A 14 11.98 3.43 -13.59
CA ALA A 14 11.97 2.66 -14.82
C ALA A 14 11.62 1.18 -14.55
N ALA A 15 12.30 0.55 -13.58
CA ALA A 15 12.02 -0.84 -13.18
C ALA A 15 10.59 -1.03 -12.68
N PHE A 16 10.06 -0.07 -11.92
CA PHE A 16 8.67 -0.08 -11.44
C PHE A 16 7.69 -0.12 -12.62
N TRP A 17 7.82 0.80 -13.58
CA TRP A 17 6.93 0.85 -14.74
C TRP A 17 7.04 -0.40 -15.62
N ILE A 18 8.25 -0.90 -15.86
CA ILE A 18 8.47 -2.15 -16.60
C ILE A 18 7.74 -3.31 -15.92
N ARG A 19 7.94 -3.49 -14.61
CA ARG A 19 7.27 -4.54 -13.83
C ARG A 19 5.76 -4.37 -13.80
N PHE A 20 5.29 -3.13 -13.62
CA PHE A 20 3.86 -2.80 -13.59
C PHE A 20 3.18 -3.20 -14.90
N PHE A 21 3.72 -2.76 -16.05
CA PHE A 21 3.15 -3.12 -17.36
C PHE A 21 3.27 -4.62 -17.65
N MET A 22 4.40 -5.25 -17.29
CA MET A 22 4.57 -6.70 -17.44
C MET A 22 3.49 -7.46 -16.65
N HIS A 23 3.29 -7.14 -15.37
CA HIS A 23 2.26 -7.77 -14.55
C HIS A 23 0.85 -7.45 -15.03
N ALA A 24 0.58 -6.22 -15.46
CA ALA A 24 -0.70 -5.85 -16.05
C ALA A 24 -1.01 -6.69 -17.31
N LEU A 25 -0.01 -6.91 -18.17
CA LEU A 25 -0.15 -7.73 -19.38
C LEU A 25 -0.33 -9.22 -19.03
N LEU A 26 0.44 -9.75 -18.08
CA LEU A 26 0.30 -11.12 -17.61
C LEU A 26 -1.08 -11.35 -16.99
N TRP A 27 -1.55 -10.41 -16.17
CA TRP A 27 -2.86 -10.44 -15.56
C TRP A 27 -3.98 -10.37 -16.61
N ALA A 28 -3.88 -9.46 -17.58
CA ALA A 28 -4.84 -9.36 -18.68
C ALA A 28 -4.89 -10.65 -19.52
N ARG A 29 -3.74 -11.30 -19.75
CA ARG A 29 -3.67 -12.60 -20.42
C ARG A 29 -4.29 -13.71 -19.58
N ALA A 30 -4.05 -13.73 -18.27
CA ALA A 30 -4.64 -14.70 -17.35
C ALA A 30 -6.17 -14.55 -17.29
N MET A 31 -6.69 -13.32 -17.20
CA MET A 31 -8.12 -13.04 -17.20
C MET A 31 -8.79 -13.44 -18.52
N ARG A 32 -8.14 -13.22 -19.67
CA ARG A 32 -8.65 -13.69 -20.97
C ARG A 32 -8.73 -15.22 -21.05
N ARG A 33 -7.81 -15.95 -20.40
CA ARG A 33 -7.83 -17.42 -20.35
C ARG A 33 -8.88 -17.97 -19.38
N LEU A 34 -9.19 -17.20 -18.34
CA LEU A 34 -10.17 -17.55 -17.32
C LEU A 34 -11.61 -17.13 -17.67
N ALA A 35 -11.85 -16.51 -18.83
CA ALA A 35 -13.20 -16.19 -19.29
C ALA A 35 -13.77 -17.37 -20.10
N PRO A 36 -14.60 -18.26 -19.53
CA PRO A 36 -15.33 -19.24 -20.32
C PRO A 36 -16.48 -18.52 -21.02
N ALA A 37 -16.86 -19.01 -22.18
CA ALA A 37 -18.07 -18.60 -22.90
C ALA A 37 -19.32 -18.99 -22.10
N ALA A 38 -19.71 -18.19 -21.11
CA ALA A 38 -21.05 -18.08 -20.50
C ALA A 38 -20.94 -17.24 -19.22
N PHE A 39 -20.67 -15.95 -19.34
CA PHE A 39 -21.02 -15.03 -18.26
C PHE A 39 -22.50 -14.70 -18.45
N THR A 40 -23.39 -15.45 -17.79
CA THR A 40 -24.69 -14.86 -17.46
C THR A 40 -24.37 -13.75 -16.46
N ALA A 41 -24.53 -12.51 -16.90
CA ALA A 41 -24.27 -11.34 -16.07
C ALA A 41 -25.03 -11.54 -14.74
N PRO A 42 -24.34 -11.54 -13.58
CA PRO A 42 -25.03 -11.61 -12.31
C PRO A 42 -26.00 -10.42 -12.29
N GLU A 43 -27.28 -10.69 -12.02
CA GLU A 43 -28.30 -9.64 -12.01
C GLU A 43 -27.78 -8.47 -11.20
N PHE A 44 -27.72 -7.28 -11.82
CA PHE A 44 -27.13 -6.07 -11.24
C PHE A 44 -27.99 -5.58 -10.09
N ARG A 45 -27.90 -6.26 -8.95
CA ARG A 45 -28.62 -5.92 -7.74
C ARG A 45 -27.74 -4.97 -6.96
N ILE A 46 -28.07 -3.69 -7.00
CA ILE A 46 -27.35 -2.59 -6.34
C ILE A 46 -27.00 -2.93 -4.88
N LYS A 47 -27.90 -3.65 -4.17
CA LYS A 47 -27.67 -4.13 -2.80
C LYS A 47 -26.47 -5.09 -2.69
N THR A 48 -26.33 -6.04 -3.61
CA THR A 48 -25.23 -7.03 -3.58
C THR A 48 -23.88 -6.36 -3.85
N TRP A 49 -23.85 -5.40 -4.79
CA TRP A 49 -22.67 -4.59 -5.06
C TRP A 49 -22.30 -3.70 -3.87
N ALA A 50 -23.28 -3.02 -3.27
CA ALA A 50 -23.05 -2.18 -2.11
C ALA A 50 -22.47 -2.96 -0.93
N LEU A 51 -23.02 -4.14 -0.62
CA LEU A 51 -22.52 -5.01 0.44
C LEU A 51 -21.11 -5.54 0.14
N THR A 52 -20.81 -5.85 -1.12
CA THR A 52 -19.47 -6.30 -1.54
C THR A 52 -18.43 -5.19 -1.37
N VAL A 53 -18.76 -3.96 -1.79
CA VAL A 53 -17.87 -2.80 -1.59
C VAL A 53 -17.69 -2.52 -0.10
N LEU A 54 -18.76 -2.61 0.69
CA LEU A 54 -18.69 -2.41 2.13
C LEU A 54 -17.78 -3.45 2.80
N ASP A 55 -17.88 -4.74 2.42
CA ASP A 55 -17.03 -5.81 2.95
C ASP A 55 -15.54 -5.59 2.61
N ILE A 56 -15.24 -5.03 1.44
CA ILE A 56 -13.86 -4.70 1.03
C ILE A 56 -13.32 -3.49 1.81
N VAL A 57 -14.11 -2.42 1.95
CA VAL A 57 -13.69 -1.19 2.62
C VAL A 57 -13.56 -1.37 4.13
N PHE A 58 -14.45 -2.16 4.72
CA PHE A 58 -14.48 -2.41 6.15
C PHE A 58 -13.84 -3.74 6.53
N PHE A 59 -13.21 -4.48 5.62
CA PHE A 59 -12.61 -5.79 5.89
C PHE A 59 -13.52 -6.69 6.75
N GLY A 60 -14.81 -6.80 6.40
CA GLY A 60 -15.84 -7.39 7.27
C GLY A 60 -15.54 -8.83 7.69
N ARG A 61 -14.92 -9.62 6.79
CA ARG A 61 -14.43 -10.96 7.11
C ARG A 61 -13.32 -10.97 8.16
N LEU A 62 -12.39 -10.03 8.11
CA LEU A 62 -11.33 -9.93 9.11
C LEU A 62 -11.90 -9.50 10.47
N LEU A 63 -12.89 -8.61 10.48
CA LEU A 63 -13.58 -8.22 11.71
C LEU A 63 -14.21 -9.43 12.41
N ALA A 64 -14.82 -10.33 11.64
CA ALA A 64 -15.45 -11.54 12.18
C ALA A 64 -14.44 -12.56 12.73
N VAL A 65 -13.25 -12.67 12.13
CA VAL A 65 -12.23 -13.66 12.50
C VAL A 65 -11.27 -13.15 13.57
N ASN A 66 -10.81 -11.90 13.45
CA ASN A 66 -9.85 -11.30 14.35
C ASN A 66 -10.09 -9.78 14.51
N PRO A 67 -10.95 -9.36 15.45
CA PRO A 67 -11.31 -7.95 15.62
C PRO A 67 -10.13 -7.07 16.08
N LEU A 68 -9.12 -7.65 16.74
CA LEU A 68 -7.91 -6.94 17.12
C LEU A 68 -7.07 -6.59 15.90
N LEU A 69 -6.79 -7.57 15.03
CA LEU A 69 -6.06 -7.30 13.78
C LEU A 69 -6.84 -6.35 12.87
N TRP A 70 -8.17 -6.50 12.81
CA TRP A 70 -9.02 -5.60 12.06
C TRP A 70 -8.79 -4.13 12.44
N LEU A 71 -8.80 -3.82 13.74
CA LEU A 71 -8.60 -2.46 14.22
C LEU A 71 -7.23 -1.92 13.80
N GLY A 72 -6.19 -2.73 13.98
CA GLY A 72 -4.82 -2.38 13.61
C GLY A 72 -4.68 -2.10 12.11
N GLU A 73 -5.17 -3.01 11.28
CA GLU A 73 -5.08 -2.93 9.83
C GLU A 73 -5.90 -1.75 9.28
N TRP A 74 -7.08 -1.47 9.82
CA TRP A 74 -7.89 -0.34 9.38
C TRP A 74 -7.21 1.00 9.70
N ILE A 75 -6.69 1.15 10.93
CA ILE A 75 -5.93 2.34 11.34
C ILE A 75 -4.66 2.48 10.49
N PHE A 76 -3.97 1.38 10.19
CA PHE A 76 -2.82 1.37 9.30
C PHE A 76 -3.15 1.92 7.91
N HIS A 77 -4.19 1.41 7.25
CA HIS A 77 -4.55 1.85 5.89
C HIS A 77 -5.01 3.32 5.87
N ALA A 78 -5.83 3.72 6.84
CA ALA A 78 -6.31 5.11 6.96
C ALA A 78 -5.14 6.08 7.20
N SER A 79 -4.23 5.74 8.12
CA SER A 79 -3.07 6.59 8.42
C SER A 79 -2.07 6.62 7.26
N PHE A 80 -1.81 5.49 6.61
CA PHE A 80 -0.95 5.41 5.44
C PHE A 80 -1.46 6.30 4.31
N LEU A 81 -2.77 6.24 4.00
CA LEU A 81 -3.38 7.08 2.98
C LEU A 81 -3.26 8.58 3.30
N LEU A 82 -3.56 8.98 4.54
CA LEU A 82 -3.44 10.38 4.95
C LEU A 82 -1.99 10.89 4.88
N VAL A 83 -1.02 10.05 5.26
CA VAL A 83 0.41 10.37 5.12
C VAL A 83 0.78 10.54 3.65
N LEU A 84 0.31 9.67 2.75
CA LEU A 84 0.53 9.82 1.31
C LEU A 84 -0.07 11.14 0.80
N CYS A 85 -1.33 11.45 1.14
CA CYS A 85 -1.97 12.72 0.79
C CYS A 85 -1.14 13.93 1.23
N ARG A 86 -0.55 13.89 2.43
CA ARG A 86 0.36 14.95 2.90
C ARG A 86 1.65 15.03 2.09
N HIS A 87 2.21 13.90 1.64
CA HIS A 87 3.42 13.86 0.83
C HIS A 87 3.24 14.49 -0.56
N LEU A 88 2.02 14.50 -1.12
CA LEU A 88 1.74 15.16 -2.41
C LEU A 88 2.17 16.62 -2.45
N ARG A 89 2.25 17.31 -1.29
CA ARG A 89 2.73 18.70 -1.21
C ARG A 89 4.13 18.90 -1.80
N TYR A 90 4.97 17.86 -1.79
CA TYR A 90 6.34 17.93 -2.29
C TYR A 90 6.42 17.70 -3.80
N PHE A 91 5.40 17.10 -4.40
CA PHE A 91 5.34 16.77 -5.82
C PHE A 91 4.55 17.80 -6.64
N LEU A 92 3.72 18.62 -5.98
CA LEU A 92 2.83 19.57 -6.64
C LEU A 92 3.29 21.02 -6.45
N ASN A 93 3.27 21.79 -7.54
CA ASN A 93 3.53 23.23 -7.52
C ASN A 93 2.67 23.93 -8.60
N PRO A 94 1.66 24.75 -8.24
CA PRO A 94 1.22 25.10 -6.89
C PRO A 94 0.57 23.89 -6.16
N VAL A 95 0.55 23.93 -4.82
CA VAL A 95 -0.09 22.89 -4.01
C VAL A 95 -1.61 23.12 -3.98
N PRO A 96 -2.44 22.15 -4.42
CA PRO A 96 -3.90 22.31 -4.40
C PRO A 96 -4.47 22.51 -2.98
N ALA A 97 -5.58 23.24 -2.87
CA ALA A 97 -6.22 23.55 -1.58
C ALA A 97 -6.60 22.31 -0.76
N TRP A 98 -7.07 21.23 -1.41
CA TRP A 98 -7.40 20.00 -0.71
C TRP A 98 -6.16 19.31 -0.09
N VAL A 99 -4.99 19.41 -0.73
CA VAL A 99 -3.71 18.90 -0.17
C VAL A 99 -3.28 19.73 1.03
N TRP A 100 -3.58 21.03 1.04
CA TRP A 100 -3.37 21.91 2.18
C TRP A 100 -4.21 21.49 3.38
N TRP A 101 -5.50 21.18 3.19
CA TRP A 101 -6.36 20.69 4.25
C TRP A 101 -5.90 19.34 4.82
N MET A 102 -5.23 18.52 4.01
CA MET A 102 -4.69 17.22 4.44
C MET A 102 -3.37 17.32 5.23
N GLN A 103 -2.76 18.50 5.37
CA GLN A 103 -1.50 18.64 6.10
C GLN A 103 -1.61 18.26 7.58
N THR A 104 -2.64 18.76 8.28
CA THR A 104 -2.85 18.47 9.70
C THR A 104 -3.28 17.02 9.94
N PRO A 105 -4.30 16.48 9.24
CA PRO A 105 -4.64 15.05 9.34
C PRO A 105 -3.46 14.14 9.01
N GLY A 106 -2.71 14.46 7.94
CA GLY A 106 -1.54 13.68 7.55
C GLY A 106 -0.36 13.79 8.51
N LEU A 107 -0.28 14.86 9.32
CA LEU A 107 0.70 14.97 10.39
C LEU A 107 0.36 14.02 11.55
N ILE A 108 -0.88 14.06 12.02
CA ILE A 108 -1.38 13.17 13.07
C ILE A 108 -1.24 11.71 12.62
N ALA A 109 -1.68 11.42 11.40
CA ALA A 109 -1.54 10.10 10.79
C ALA A 109 -0.07 9.65 10.69
N GLY A 110 0.87 10.58 10.52
CA GLY A 110 2.31 10.28 10.52
C GLY A 110 2.80 9.65 11.83
N TYR A 111 2.25 10.08 12.98
CA TYR A 111 2.54 9.48 14.27
C TYR A 111 1.77 8.19 14.52
N VAL A 112 0.51 8.12 14.04
CA VAL A 112 -0.35 6.94 14.19
C VAL A 112 0.14 5.75 13.35
N LEU A 113 0.71 6.01 12.17
CA LEU A 113 1.16 4.98 11.24
C LEU A 113 2.16 3.98 11.86
N PRO A 114 3.32 4.40 12.42
CA PRO A 114 4.25 3.45 13.06
C PRO A 114 3.62 2.75 14.27
N LEU A 115 2.75 3.42 15.02
CA LEU A 115 2.06 2.81 16.18
C LEU A 115 1.11 1.70 15.74
N SER A 116 0.34 1.91 14.67
CA SER A 116 -0.57 0.90 14.12
C SER A 116 0.19 -0.32 13.59
N LEU A 117 1.35 -0.12 12.96
CA LEU A 117 2.22 -1.19 12.49
C LEU A 117 2.82 -2.00 13.65
N ALA A 118 3.31 -1.32 14.68
CA ALA A 118 3.79 -1.98 15.90
C ALA A 118 2.68 -2.80 16.56
N TYR A 119 1.46 -2.25 16.63
CA TYR A 119 0.29 -2.95 17.16
C TYR A 119 -0.03 -4.21 16.35
N ILE A 120 -0.10 -4.14 15.02
CA ILE A 120 -0.34 -5.31 14.15
C ILE A 120 0.73 -6.38 14.39
N LEU A 121 2.02 -6.00 14.45
CA LEU A 121 3.11 -6.93 14.69
C LEU A 121 2.97 -7.63 16.05
N VAL A 122 2.66 -6.88 17.12
CA VAL A 122 2.45 -7.44 18.46
C VAL A 122 1.26 -8.41 18.46
N VAL A 123 0.12 -8.03 17.89
CA VAL A 123 -1.06 -8.90 17.84
C VAL A 123 -0.77 -10.20 17.06
N ARG A 124 -0.02 -10.11 15.95
CA ARG A 124 0.40 -11.29 15.17
C ARG A 124 1.34 -12.22 15.93
N LEU A 125 2.27 -11.68 16.71
CA LEU A 125 3.18 -12.48 17.54
C LEU A 125 2.43 -13.21 18.67
N LEU A 126 1.41 -12.57 19.24
CA LEU A 126 0.61 -13.14 20.32
C LEU A 126 -0.43 -14.16 19.82
N THR A 127 -0.90 -14.05 18.58
CA THR A 127 -1.96 -14.89 18.02
C THR A 127 -1.38 -16.13 17.31
N LYS A 128 -1.69 -17.35 17.79
CA LYS A 128 -1.16 -18.61 17.24
C LYS A 128 -1.60 -18.89 15.79
N HIS A 129 -2.79 -18.44 15.37
CA HIS A 129 -3.33 -18.66 14.04
C HIS A 129 -2.60 -17.90 12.93
N GLU A 130 -1.94 -16.79 13.27
CA GLU A 130 -1.32 -15.85 12.32
C GLU A 130 0.20 -16.04 12.21
N ARG A 131 0.74 -17.09 12.85
CA ARG A 131 2.19 -17.44 12.75
C ARG A 131 2.64 -17.78 11.34
N TYR A 132 1.72 -18.04 10.42
CA TYR A 132 1.99 -18.36 9.01
C TYR A 132 1.88 -17.14 8.09
N ALA A 133 2.33 -15.97 8.54
CA ALA A 133 2.49 -14.83 7.65
C ALA A 133 3.63 -15.11 6.64
N SER A 134 3.37 -14.89 5.34
CA SER A 134 4.40 -14.99 4.31
C SER A 134 5.62 -14.11 4.67
N PRO A 135 6.87 -14.61 4.56
CA PRO A 135 8.08 -13.83 4.86
C PRO A 135 8.13 -12.49 4.12
N ALA A 136 7.64 -12.45 2.88
CA ALA A 136 7.54 -11.23 2.09
C ALA A 136 6.62 -10.18 2.74
N ASN A 137 5.52 -10.61 3.37
CA ASN A 137 4.60 -9.71 4.06
C ASN A 137 5.24 -9.11 5.32
N VAL A 138 6.00 -9.91 6.08
CA VAL A 138 6.72 -9.44 7.27
C VAL A 138 7.80 -8.43 6.89
N VAL A 139 8.54 -8.69 5.79
CA VAL A 139 9.52 -7.74 5.24
C VAL A 139 8.87 -6.44 4.83
N LEU A 140 7.73 -6.48 4.13
CA LEU A 140 6.99 -5.27 3.75
C LEU A 140 6.53 -4.49 4.99
N LEU A 141 5.96 -5.17 5.99
CA LEU A 141 5.46 -4.52 7.20
C LEU A 141 6.61 -3.85 7.98
N GLY A 142 7.75 -4.53 8.09
CA GLY A 142 8.97 -3.98 8.67
C GLY A 142 9.54 -2.80 7.88
N LEU A 143 9.48 -2.85 6.55
CA LEU A 143 9.91 -1.75 5.68
C LEU A 143 9.04 -0.50 5.88
N VAL A 144 7.71 -0.67 5.93
CA VAL A 144 6.78 0.45 6.16
C VAL A 144 6.92 0.99 7.59
N LEU A 145 7.20 0.14 8.57
CA LEU A 145 7.50 0.58 9.94
C LEU A 145 8.78 1.40 10.01
N ALA A 146 9.84 0.95 9.32
CA ALA A 146 11.12 1.66 9.29
C ALA A 146 10.98 3.04 8.61
N ILE A 147 10.39 3.10 7.41
CA ILE A 147 10.23 4.37 6.68
C ILE A 147 9.35 5.37 7.46
N SER A 148 8.24 4.90 8.05
CA SER A 148 7.33 5.76 8.82
C SER A 148 7.99 6.28 10.11
N SER A 149 8.73 5.43 10.82
CA SER A 149 9.50 5.82 12.02
C SER A 149 10.59 6.84 11.68
N LEU A 150 11.33 6.65 10.58
CA LEU A 150 12.30 7.64 10.11
C LEU A 150 11.62 8.97 9.74
N GLY A 151 10.43 8.91 9.13
CA GLY A 151 9.65 10.11 8.81
C GLY A 151 9.26 10.91 10.05
N VAL A 152 8.80 10.24 11.11
CA VAL A 152 8.53 10.86 12.42
C VAL A 152 9.80 11.44 13.02
N LEU A 153 10.91 10.71 13.00
CA LEU A 153 12.19 11.16 13.54
C LEU A 153 12.71 12.42 12.85
N MET A 154 12.62 12.48 11.51
CA MET A 154 12.95 13.66 10.74
C MET A 154 12.03 14.84 11.06
N HIS A 155 10.75 14.59 11.29
CA HIS A 155 9.82 15.66 11.66
C HIS A 155 10.08 16.20 13.08
N ALA A 156 10.37 15.31 14.04
CA ALA A 156 10.48 15.64 15.45
C ALA A 156 11.86 16.21 15.84
N ALA A 157 12.94 15.59 15.38
CA ALA A 157 14.29 15.88 15.86
C ALA A 157 15.25 16.41 14.78
N PHE A 158 15.12 15.95 13.54
CA PHE A 158 16.11 16.23 12.48
C PHE A 158 15.43 16.78 11.22
N LYS A 159 14.84 17.97 11.33
CA LYS A 159 14.07 18.60 10.26
C LYS A 159 14.97 18.91 9.06
N PRO A 160 14.81 18.23 7.91
CA PRO A 160 15.56 18.57 6.72
C PRO A 160 15.10 19.92 6.16
N ASN A 161 15.94 20.55 5.33
CA ASN A 161 15.55 21.74 4.59
C ASN A 161 14.43 21.38 3.60
N LEU A 162 13.20 21.82 3.91
CA LEU A 162 12.01 21.49 3.11
C LEU A 162 12.06 22.08 1.70
N VAL A 163 12.78 23.19 1.50
CA VAL A 163 12.96 23.80 0.18
C VAL A 163 13.83 22.90 -0.69
N GLU A 164 14.96 22.41 -0.16
CA GLU A 164 15.83 21.47 -0.86
C GLU A 164 15.11 20.15 -1.17
N VAL A 165 14.35 19.62 -0.20
CA VAL A 165 13.55 18.39 -0.41
C VAL A 165 12.56 18.58 -1.55
N LYS A 166 11.86 19.72 -1.58
CA LYS A 166 10.89 20.03 -2.64
C LYS A 166 11.56 20.22 -3.99
N LEU A 167 12.67 20.95 -4.06
CA LEU A 167 13.45 21.14 -5.30
C LEU A 167 13.98 19.80 -5.83
N PHE A 168 14.47 18.94 -4.95
CA PHE A 168 14.96 17.61 -5.31
C PHE A 168 13.85 16.72 -5.88
N LEU A 169 12.74 16.57 -5.15
CA LEU A 169 11.63 15.71 -5.58
C LEU A 169 10.95 16.24 -6.85
N PHE A 170 10.70 17.55 -6.92
CA PHE A 170 10.13 18.17 -8.11
C PHE A 170 11.09 18.05 -9.31
N GLY A 171 12.39 18.26 -9.09
CA GLY A 171 13.43 18.10 -10.13
C GLY A 171 13.52 16.68 -10.68
N ILE A 172 13.32 15.65 -9.85
CA ILE A 172 13.21 14.26 -10.33
C ILE A 172 11.99 14.10 -11.25
N MET A 173 10.83 14.65 -10.87
CA MET A 173 9.60 14.51 -11.65
C MET A 173 9.60 15.32 -12.95
N SER A 174 10.28 16.46 -12.97
CA SER A 174 10.41 17.34 -14.15
C SER A 174 11.61 16.99 -15.04
N PHE A 175 12.32 15.89 -14.76
CA PHE A 175 13.55 15.49 -15.44
C PHE A 175 14.67 16.56 -15.42
N SER A 176 14.63 17.45 -14.44
CA SER A 176 15.65 18.48 -14.17
C SER A 176 16.17 18.31 -12.75
N PRO A 177 16.99 17.27 -12.48
CA PRO A 177 17.34 16.86 -11.13
C PRO A 177 18.17 17.93 -10.40
N ALA A 178 17.71 18.31 -9.21
CA ALA A 178 18.45 19.16 -8.29
C ALA A 178 19.33 18.34 -7.35
N ALA A 179 20.22 19.00 -6.60
CA ALA A 179 21.00 18.34 -5.56
C ALA A 179 20.10 17.75 -4.46
N ALA A 180 20.43 16.56 -3.98
CA ALA A 180 19.76 15.97 -2.83
C ALA A 180 20.08 16.79 -1.55
N PRO A 181 19.12 16.97 -0.63
CA PRO A 181 19.35 17.62 0.65
C PRO A 181 20.50 16.97 1.42
N ASP A 182 21.32 17.79 2.10
CA ASP A 182 22.44 17.30 2.91
C ASP A 182 21.96 16.76 4.26
N SER A 183 21.21 15.66 4.21
CA SER A 183 20.68 14.97 5.39
C SER A 183 20.78 13.47 5.20
N LEU A 184 21.53 12.83 6.09
CA LEU A 184 21.68 11.37 6.12
C LEU A 184 20.32 10.69 6.36
N LEU A 185 19.52 11.21 7.29
CA LEU A 185 18.19 10.66 7.57
C LEU A 185 17.25 10.77 6.37
N PHE A 186 17.26 11.91 5.67
CA PHE A 186 16.51 12.03 4.41
C PHE A 186 16.97 11.00 3.38
N THR A 187 18.29 10.82 3.23
CA THR A 187 18.86 9.86 2.28
C THR A 187 18.40 8.43 2.59
N ILE A 188 18.44 8.02 3.86
CA ILE A 188 17.97 6.69 4.29
C ILE A 188 16.46 6.56 4.09
N HIS A 189 15.67 7.56 4.51
CA HIS A 189 14.22 7.56 4.33
C HIS A 189 13.82 7.43 2.85
N PHE A 190 14.47 8.21 1.98
CA PHE A 190 14.23 8.16 0.53
C PHE A 190 14.71 6.84 -0.09
N ALA A 191 15.82 6.26 0.38
CA ALA A 191 16.25 4.94 -0.07
C ALA A 191 15.25 3.83 0.32
N LEU A 192 14.69 3.87 1.54
CA LEU A 192 13.63 2.95 1.96
C LEU A 192 12.35 3.14 1.12
N PHE A 193 12.03 4.38 0.75
CA PHE A 193 10.94 4.66 -0.19
C PHE A 193 11.19 4.01 -1.55
N LEU A 194 12.40 4.14 -2.11
CA LEU A 194 12.75 3.50 -3.38
C LEU A 194 12.64 1.96 -3.29
N ALA A 195 13.04 1.37 -2.16
CA ALA A 195 12.85 -0.05 -1.91
C ALA A 195 11.36 -0.44 -1.84
N LEU A 196 10.52 0.39 -1.20
CA LEU A 196 9.07 0.17 -1.11
C LEU A 196 8.42 0.20 -2.50
N VAL A 197 8.78 1.16 -3.35
CA VAL A 197 8.27 1.28 -4.73
C VAL A 197 8.53 0.01 -5.53
N GLN A 198 9.66 -0.67 -5.34
CA GLN A 198 9.96 -1.93 -6.04
C GLN A 198 9.04 -3.09 -5.67
N LEU A 199 8.46 -3.07 -4.46
CA LEU A 199 7.58 -4.14 -3.96
C LEU A 199 6.10 -3.90 -4.33
N LEU A 200 5.71 -2.67 -4.64
CA LEU A 200 4.30 -2.31 -4.91
C LEU A 200 3.63 -3.08 -6.07
N PRO A 201 4.24 -3.27 -7.26
CA PRO A 201 3.57 -3.93 -8.38
C PRO A 201 3.06 -5.32 -8.03
N MET A 202 3.84 -6.10 -7.29
CA MET A 202 3.45 -7.44 -6.85
C MET A 202 2.19 -7.38 -5.98
N HIS A 203 2.14 -6.49 -5.00
CA HIS A 203 1.00 -6.41 -4.08
C HIS A 203 -0.29 -5.91 -4.74
N ILE A 204 -0.20 -4.96 -5.69
CA ILE A 204 -1.37 -4.40 -6.38
C ILE A 204 -2.10 -5.45 -7.23
N PHE A 205 -1.36 -6.28 -7.98
CA PHE A 205 -1.98 -7.27 -8.88
C PHE A 205 -2.32 -8.60 -8.18
N THR A 206 -1.62 -8.94 -7.10
CA THR A 206 -1.85 -10.21 -6.40
C THR A 206 -3.09 -10.17 -5.51
N ALA A 207 -3.40 -9.03 -4.88
CA ALA A 207 -4.52 -8.94 -3.95
C ALA A 207 -5.89 -9.25 -4.59
N PRO A 208 -6.27 -8.68 -5.75
CA PRO A 208 -7.56 -9.00 -6.39
C PRO A 208 -7.65 -10.47 -6.84
N LEU A 209 -6.54 -11.06 -7.29
CA LEU A 209 -6.52 -12.44 -7.77
C LEU A 209 -6.73 -13.43 -6.62
N VAL A 210 -6.04 -13.23 -5.49
CA VAL A 210 -6.20 -14.07 -4.30
C VAL A 210 -7.63 -13.95 -3.74
N MET A 211 -8.22 -12.75 -3.73
CA MET A 211 -9.61 -12.56 -3.31
C MET A 211 -10.59 -13.27 -4.26
N TYR A 212 -10.35 -13.22 -5.58
CA TYR A 212 -11.15 -13.91 -6.58
C TYR A 212 -11.08 -15.44 -6.41
N GLU A 213 -9.87 -15.99 -6.25
CA GLU A 213 -9.68 -17.43 -6.04
C GLU A 213 -10.28 -17.91 -4.71
N ALA A 214 -10.14 -17.13 -3.63
CA ALA A 214 -10.76 -17.44 -2.34
C ALA A 214 -12.29 -17.50 -2.46
N ARG A 215 -12.91 -16.52 -3.14
CA ARG A 215 -14.36 -16.52 -3.37
C ARG A 215 -14.83 -17.73 -4.18
N LYS A 216 -14.10 -18.08 -5.25
CA LYS A 216 -14.42 -19.26 -6.06
C LYS A 216 -14.39 -20.56 -5.24
N ARG A 217 -13.45 -20.66 -4.28
CA ARG A 217 -13.37 -21.82 -3.36
C ARG A 217 -14.53 -21.84 -2.38
N ASP A 218 -14.94 -20.70 -1.84
CA ASP A 218 -16.09 -20.59 -0.93
C ASP A 218 -17.39 -20.99 -1.63
N GLU A 219 -17.61 -20.53 -2.86
CA GLU A 219 -18.80 -20.86 -3.67
C GLU A 219 -18.83 -22.36 -4.03
N ALA A 220 -17.68 -22.96 -4.36
CA ALA A 220 -17.57 -24.40 -4.62
C ALA A 220 -17.86 -25.24 -3.36
N LEU A 221 -17.41 -24.80 -2.18
CA LEU A 221 -17.68 -25.46 -0.91
C LEU A 221 -19.16 -25.38 -0.52
N GLN A 222 -19.82 -24.24 -0.74
CA GLN A 222 -21.26 -24.09 -0.49
C GLN A 222 -22.10 -24.98 -1.41
N GLY A 223 -21.70 -25.15 -2.67
CA GLY A 223 -22.35 -26.10 -3.58
C GLY A 223 -22.28 -27.54 -3.10
N LEU A 224 -21.15 -27.97 -2.55
CA LEU A 224 -20.95 -29.33 -2.01
C LEU A 224 -21.72 -29.59 -0.70
N MET A 225 -21.97 -28.57 0.11
CA MET A 225 -22.72 -28.71 1.38
C MET A 225 -24.24 -28.69 1.20
N HIS A 226 -24.73 -28.24 0.04
CA HIS A 226 -26.16 -28.15 -0.27
C HIS A 226 -26.67 -29.23 -1.22
N ASP A 227 -25.81 -30.17 -1.65
CA ASP A 227 -26.24 -31.38 -2.34
C ASP A 227 -26.72 -32.39 -1.28
N PRO A 228 -28.04 -32.65 -1.13
CA PRO A 228 -28.54 -33.57 -0.11
C PRO A 228 -28.46 -35.04 -0.55
N GLU A 229 -27.99 -35.32 -1.76
CA GLU A 229 -27.91 -36.68 -2.32
C GLU A 229 -26.46 -37.15 -2.43
N GLY A 230 -25.95 -37.62 -1.29
CA GLY A 230 -24.82 -38.53 -1.17
C GLY A 230 -25.17 -39.67 -0.22
#